data_AF-A0A2D9SZK2-F1
#
_entry.id   AF-A0A2D9SZK2-F1
#
_cell.length_a   1.000
_cell.length_b   1.000
_cell.length_c   1.000
_cell.angle_alpha   90.00
_cell.angle_beta   90.00
_cell.angle_gamma   90.00
#
_symmetry.space_group_name_H-M   'P 1'
#
loop_
_entity.id
_entity.type
_entity.pdbx_description
1 polymer ?
#
loop_
_entity_poly.entity_id
_entity_poly.type
_entity_poly.pdbx_seq_one_letter_code
_entity_poly.pdbx_strand_id
1 'polypeptide(L)'
;MGFFDRFRRRARLAPLAASWTAPPLLDSLRAAALPDGSLPPGFELPRAPVPAADLERVLAQMTDRAADAQRAAEVARRVVALTRDTMQADLEALEARLAASPLLPDVDAVVRALRATPDLDGDRVHELGTFLATRAPAPELVKLGLTLLGMVEGPDDRDVLLSLGAHPDLTIFVVVAMTNRPDLGERELFDLARRTRGESRLQVVERLADTRDPAVRTWLVREGYLTGPTLH
;
A
#
# COMPACT_ATOMS: atom_id res chain seq x y z
N MET A 1 3.67 26.65 -4.45
CA MET A 1 2.38 26.38 -3.78
C MET A 1 2.51 26.66 -2.29
N GLY A 2 1.49 27.29 -1.68
CA GLY A 2 1.55 27.76 -0.29
C GLY A 2 1.18 26.69 0.73
N PHE A 3 1.71 26.82 1.95
CA PHE A 3 1.41 25.96 3.11
C PHE A 3 -0.11 25.73 3.34
N PHE A 4 -0.93 26.75 3.10
CA PHE A 4 -2.38 26.69 3.28
C PHE A 4 -3.13 25.81 2.27
N ASP A 5 -2.58 25.60 1.06
CA ASP A 5 -3.21 24.72 0.07
C ASP A 5 -3.17 23.26 0.52
N ARG A 6 -2.07 22.82 1.16
CA ARG A 6 -1.94 21.45 1.69
C ARG A 6 -2.97 21.14 2.78
N PHE A 7 -3.25 22.11 3.66
CA PHE A 7 -4.26 21.97 4.71
C PHE A 7 -5.69 21.91 4.14
N ARG A 8 -6.02 22.81 3.20
CA ARG A 8 -7.35 22.81 2.55
C ARG A 8 -7.62 21.52 1.76
N ARG A 9 -6.59 20.90 1.20
CA ARG A 9 -6.74 19.67 0.42
C ARG A 9 -6.96 18.43 1.30
N ARG A 10 -6.18 18.23 2.38
CA ARG A 10 -6.40 17.14 3.35
C ARG A 10 -7.80 17.19 4.00
N ALA A 11 -8.35 18.38 4.20
CA ALA A 11 -9.70 18.55 4.73
C ALA A 11 -10.82 18.04 3.79
N ARG A 12 -10.57 17.89 2.47
CA ARG A 12 -11.59 17.43 1.50
C ARG A 12 -11.85 15.93 1.56
N LEU A 13 -10.83 15.14 1.90
CA LEU A 13 -10.94 13.67 1.99
C LEU A 13 -11.42 13.22 3.37
N ALA A 14 -11.28 14.05 4.41
CA ALA A 14 -11.70 13.71 5.77
C ALA A 14 -13.17 13.27 5.89
N PRO A 15 -14.16 13.88 5.21
CA PRO A 15 -15.55 13.43 5.24
C PRO A 15 -15.73 12.02 4.67
N LEU A 16 -14.90 11.61 3.70
CA LEU A 16 -15.02 10.28 3.09
C LEU A 16 -14.72 9.15 4.08
N ALA A 17 -13.74 9.35 4.97
CA ALA A 17 -13.41 8.35 5.98
C ALA A 17 -14.49 8.17 7.06
N ALA A 18 -15.45 9.10 7.17
CA ALA A 18 -16.50 9.04 8.18
C ALA A 18 -17.50 7.90 7.91
N SER A 19 -17.55 7.35 6.69
CA SER A 19 -18.39 6.19 6.37
C SER A 19 -17.78 4.87 6.84
N TRP A 20 -16.49 4.82 7.15
CA TRP A 20 -15.84 3.62 7.65
C TRP A 20 -16.12 3.42 9.14
N THR A 21 -16.72 2.27 9.46
CA THR A 21 -17.03 1.89 10.84
C THR A 21 -15.86 1.18 11.54
N ALA A 22 -14.98 0.55 10.76
CA ALA A 22 -13.77 -0.10 11.26
C ALA A 22 -12.60 0.90 11.39
N PRO A 23 -11.70 0.70 12.37
CA PRO A 23 -10.52 1.55 12.53
C PRO A 23 -9.56 1.41 11.33
N PRO A 24 -8.73 2.44 11.06
CA PRO A 24 -7.70 2.34 10.03
C PRO A 24 -6.75 1.17 10.26
N LEU A 25 -6.38 0.47 9.18
CA LEU A 25 -5.47 -0.67 9.26
C LEU A 25 -4.10 -0.28 9.82
N LEU A 26 -3.63 0.92 9.46
CA LEU A 26 -2.38 1.49 9.96
C LEU A 26 -2.36 1.60 11.49
N ASP A 27 -3.49 1.92 12.10
CA ASP A 27 -3.59 2.06 13.55
C ASP A 27 -3.49 0.69 14.24
N SER A 28 -4.12 -0.34 13.66
CA SER A 28 -3.97 -1.72 14.16
C SER A 28 -2.52 -2.20 14.07
N LEU A 29 -1.83 -1.90 12.97
CA LEU A 29 -0.42 -2.27 12.78
C LEU A 29 0.49 -1.55 13.77
N ARG A 30 0.29 -0.24 13.97
CA ARG A 30 1.06 0.55 14.93
C ARG A 30 0.82 0.12 16.37
N ALA A 31 -0.42 -0.23 16.72
CA ALA A 31 -0.76 -0.72 18.05
C ALA A 31 -0.11 -2.08 18.35
N ALA A 32 0.07 -2.93 17.34
CA ALA A 32 0.68 -4.24 17.49
C ALA A 32 2.22 -4.23 17.37
N ALA A 33 2.81 -3.15 16.87
CA ALA A 33 4.24 -3.09 16.59
C ALA A 33 5.09 -3.28 17.86
N LEU A 34 6.13 -4.10 17.75
CA LEU A 34 7.18 -4.27 18.74
C LEU A 34 8.10 -3.03 18.77
N PRO A 35 8.96 -2.87 19.79
CA PRO A 35 9.85 -1.70 19.91
C PRO A 35 10.79 -1.48 18.71
N ASP A 36 11.13 -2.54 17.98
CA ASP A 36 11.94 -2.50 16.76
C ASP A 36 11.13 -2.13 15.49
N GLY A 37 9.82 -1.92 15.63
CA GLY A 37 8.89 -1.59 14.55
C GLY A 37 8.38 -2.80 13.76
N SER A 38 8.76 -4.02 14.15
CA SER A 38 8.28 -5.26 13.55
C SER A 38 6.96 -5.73 14.17
N LEU A 39 6.26 -6.66 13.51
CA LEU A 39 5.04 -7.25 14.07
C LEU A 39 5.32 -8.56 14.83
N PRO A 40 4.53 -8.89 15.86
CA PRO A 40 4.58 -10.18 16.54
C PRO A 40 4.45 -11.34 15.55
N PRO A 41 5.15 -12.48 15.77
CA PRO A 41 4.97 -13.67 14.93
C PRO A 41 3.50 -14.10 14.89
N GLY A 42 3.00 -14.38 13.69
CA GLY A 42 1.60 -14.82 13.49
C GLY A 42 0.56 -13.71 13.64
N PHE A 43 0.96 -12.43 13.67
CA PHE A 43 0.00 -11.33 13.61
C PHE A 43 -0.81 -11.40 12.31
N GLU A 44 -2.14 -11.38 12.42
CA GLU A 44 -3.06 -11.32 11.30
C GLU A 44 -3.79 -9.97 11.27
N LEU A 45 -4.06 -9.46 10.06
CA LEU A 45 -4.89 -8.28 9.90
C LEU A 45 -6.32 -8.55 10.40
N PRO A 46 -7.00 -7.54 10.97
CA PRO A 46 -8.43 -7.61 11.21
C PRO A 46 -9.15 -7.90 9.90
N ARG A 47 -9.72 -9.10 9.75
CA ARG A 47 -10.53 -9.45 8.58
C ARG A 47 -11.98 -9.08 8.83
N ALA A 48 -12.57 -8.31 7.91
CA ALA A 48 -14.02 -8.29 7.80
C ALA A 48 -14.49 -9.70 7.35
N PRO A 49 -15.57 -10.25 7.91
CA PRO A 49 -16.10 -11.53 7.45
C PRO A 49 -16.52 -11.42 5.98
N VAL A 50 -15.96 -12.26 5.11
CA VAL A 50 -16.39 -12.39 3.72
C VAL A 50 -17.63 -13.29 3.69
N PRO A 51 -18.79 -12.81 3.23
CA PRO A 51 -19.97 -13.67 3.06
C PRO A 51 -19.67 -14.79 2.07
N ALA A 52 -20.08 -16.03 2.39
CA ALA A 52 -19.79 -17.21 1.56
C ALA A 52 -20.28 -17.09 0.09
N ALA A 53 -21.32 -16.28 -0.16
CA ALA A 53 -21.86 -16.02 -1.49
C ALA A 53 -20.95 -15.17 -2.41
N ASP A 54 -19.92 -14.52 -1.87
CA ASP A 54 -18.92 -13.79 -2.67
C ASP A 54 -17.78 -14.71 -3.14
N LEU A 55 -17.53 -15.84 -2.48
CA LEU A 55 -16.41 -16.73 -2.77
C LEU A 55 -16.55 -17.44 -4.13
N GLU A 56 -17.75 -17.92 -4.48
CA GLU A 56 -18.02 -18.53 -5.80
C GLU A 56 -17.88 -17.53 -6.95
N ARG A 57 -18.22 -16.25 -6.70
CA ARG A 57 -18.11 -15.18 -7.70
C ARG A 57 -16.67 -14.77 -7.96
N VAL A 58 -15.85 -14.71 -6.90
CA VAL A 58 -14.41 -14.45 -6.97
C VAL A 58 -13.70 -15.55 -7.78
N LEU A 59 -14.04 -16.82 -7.55
CA LEU A 59 -13.44 -17.96 -8.25
C LEU A 59 -13.79 -18.00 -9.74
N ALA A 60 -15.00 -17.57 -10.13
CA ALA A 60 -15.42 -17.52 -11.53
C ALA A 60 -14.72 -16.40 -12.35
N GLN A 61 -14.16 -15.38 -11.69
CA GLN A 61 -13.56 -14.20 -12.35
C GLN A 61 -12.06 -14.32 -12.66
N MET A 62 -11.38 -15.40 -12.26
CA MET A 62 -9.92 -15.52 -12.35
C MET A 62 -9.37 -15.97 -13.73
N THR A 63 -10.20 -16.16 -14.76
CA THR A 63 -9.79 -16.84 -16.00
C THR A 63 -9.87 -16.03 -17.31
N ASP A 64 -10.11 -14.71 -17.28
CA ASP A 64 -10.25 -13.91 -18.51
C ASP A 64 -9.37 -12.63 -18.53
N ARG A 65 -8.37 -12.63 -19.42
CA ARG A 65 -7.46 -11.47 -19.63
C ARG A 65 -8.17 -10.22 -20.17
N ALA A 66 -9.27 -10.35 -20.90
CA ALA A 66 -10.05 -9.19 -21.34
C ALA A 66 -10.79 -8.56 -20.15
N ALA A 67 -11.28 -9.40 -19.23
CA ALA A 67 -11.84 -8.96 -17.96
C ALA A 67 -10.78 -8.22 -17.13
N ASP A 68 -9.53 -8.71 -17.05
CA ASP A 68 -8.42 -8.06 -16.32
C ASP A 68 -8.17 -6.61 -16.80
N ALA A 69 -8.17 -6.36 -18.11
CA ALA A 69 -7.95 -5.03 -18.66
C ALA A 69 -9.11 -4.06 -18.36
N GLN A 70 -10.35 -4.55 -18.49
CA GLN A 70 -11.54 -3.77 -18.13
C GLN A 70 -11.57 -3.46 -16.63
N ARG A 71 -11.19 -4.45 -15.83
CA ARG A 71 -11.06 -4.36 -14.38
C ARG A 71 -10.08 -3.27 -13.97
N ALA A 72 -8.88 -3.27 -14.51
CA ALA A 72 -7.87 -2.25 -14.21
C ALA A 72 -8.32 -0.84 -14.66
N ALA A 73 -8.94 -0.74 -15.84
CA ALA A 73 -9.46 0.53 -16.34
C ALA A 73 -10.55 1.12 -15.44
N GLU A 74 -11.41 0.29 -14.84
CA GLU A 74 -12.42 0.75 -13.90
C GLU A 74 -11.82 1.35 -12.62
N VAL A 75 -10.86 0.65 -12.01
CA VAL A 75 -10.15 1.14 -10.82
C VAL A 75 -9.46 2.47 -11.14
N ALA A 76 -8.75 2.55 -12.26
CA ALA A 76 -8.08 3.77 -12.69
C ALA A 76 -9.08 4.93 -12.91
N ARG A 77 -10.23 4.68 -13.56
CA ARG A 77 -11.28 5.70 -13.74
C ARG A 77 -11.79 6.24 -12.40
N ARG A 78 -12.01 5.39 -11.40
CA ARG A 78 -12.49 5.81 -10.07
C ARG A 78 -11.44 6.59 -9.30
N VAL A 79 -10.17 6.19 -9.39
CA VAL A 79 -9.05 6.97 -8.85
C VAL A 79 -9.01 8.36 -9.50
N VAL A 80 -9.07 8.43 -10.83
CA VAL A 80 -9.10 9.72 -11.55
C VAL A 80 -10.30 10.56 -11.12
N ALA A 81 -11.48 9.96 -10.98
CA ALA A 81 -12.66 10.67 -10.48
C ALA A 81 -12.39 11.25 -9.08
N LEU A 82 -11.95 10.45 -8.12
CA LEU A 82 -11.66 10.89 -6.74
C LEU A 82 -10.58 11.99 -6.64
N THR A 83 -9.58 11.96 -7.53
CA THR A 83 -8.56 13.01 -7.60
C THR A 83 -9.11 14.35 -8.12
N ARG A 84 -10.16 14.31 -8.96
CA ARG A 84 -10.79 15.49 -9.57
C ARG A 84 -11.94 16.03 -8.72
N ASP A 85 -12.85 15.14 -8.35
CA ASP A 85 -14.03 15.40 -7.53
C ASP A 85 -14.12 14.35 -6.41
N THR A 86 -14.09 14.82 -5.17
CA THR A 86 -14.00 13.97 -3.98
C THR A 86 -15.38 13.49 -3.58
N MET A 87 -15.96 12.60 -4.40
CA MET A 87 -17.31 12.09 -4.22
C MET A 87 -17.34 10.78 -3.43
N GLN A 88 -18.23 10.71 -2.45
CA GLN A 88 -18.48 9.50 -1.65
C GLN A 88 -18.86 8.29 -2.52
N ALA A 89 -19.70 8.49 -3.54
CA ALA A 89 -20.14 7.42 -4.43
C ALA A 89 -18.99 6.78 -5.22
N ASP A 90 -17.95 7.55 -5.59
CA ASP A 90 -16.78 6.99 -6.28
C ASP A 90 -15.91 6.16 -5.34
N LEU A 91 -15.82 6.55 -4.06
CA LEU A 91 -15.14 5.75 -3.04
C LEU A 91 -15.90 4.45 -2.78
N GLU A 92 -17.21 4.50 -2.55
CA GLU A 92 -18.04 3.31 -2.35
C GLU A 92 -17.96 2.33 -3.53
N ALA A 93 -17.96 2.85 -4.77
CA ALA A 93 -17.79 2.04 -5.96
C ALA A 93 -16.40 1.40 -6.04
N LEU A 94 -15.35 2.16 -5.68
CA LEU A 94 -13.98 1.65 -5.61
C LEU A 94 -13.85 0.55 -4.55
N GLU A 95 -14.47 0.74 -3.38
CA GLU A 95 -14.50 -0.24 -2.30
C GLU A 95 -15.18 -1.54 -2.71
N ALA A 96 -16.41 -1.45 -3.24
CA ALA A 96 -17.14 -2.62 -3.72
C ALA A 96 -16.33 -3.40 -4.77
N ARG A 97 -15.63 -2.67 -5.65
CA ARG A 97 -14.81 -3.25 -6.71
C ARG A 97 -13.57 -3.99 -6.19
N LEU A 98 -12.89 -3.44 -5.18
CA LEU A 98 -11.71 -4.04 -4.55
C LEU A 98 -12.07 -5.13 -3.54
N ALA A 99 -13.27 -5.08 -2.96
CA ALA A 99 -13.79 -6.18 -2.14
C ALA A 99 -14.10 -7.42 -2.99
N ALA A 100 -14.52 -7.23 -4.25
CA ALA A 100 -14.87 -8.32 -5.16
C ALA A 100 -13.65 -9.02 -5.78
N SER A 101 -12.47 -8.40 -5.81
CA SER A 101 -11.28 -9.00 -6.43
C SER A 101 -9.99 -8.36 -5.92
N PRO A 102 -8.94 -9.15 -5.60
CA PRO A 102 -7.65 -8.62 -5.17
C PRO A 102 -7.02 -7.67 -6.20
N LEU A 103 -6.32 -6.64 -5.73
CA LEU A 103 -5.65 -5.66 -6.59
C LEU A 103 -4.40 -6.22 -7.29
N LEU A 104 -3.66 -7.11 -6.62
CA LEU A 104 -2.33 -7.54 -7.04
C LEU A 104 -2.24 -8.00 -8.51
N PRO A 105 -3.18 -8.80 -9.06
CA PRO A 105 -3.14 -9.22 -10.46
C PRO A 105 -3.29 -8.05 -11.46
N ASP A 106 -3.99 -6.99 -11.07
CA ASP A 106 -4.36 -5.88 -11.96
C ASP A 106 -3.45 -4.64 -11.77
N VAL A 107 -2.56 -4.65 -10.77
CA VAL A 107 -1.84 -3.44 -10.30
C VAL A 107 -1.04 -2.74 -11.40
N ASP A 108 -0.31 -3.49 -12.24
CA ASP A 108 0.50 -2.93 -13.32
C ASP A 108 -0.37 -2.28 -14.40
N ALA A 109 -1.53 -2.89 -14.69
CA ALA A 109 -2.48 -2.35 -15.65
C ALA A 109 -3.15 -1.08 -15.10
N VAL A 110 -3.46 -1.03 -13.80
CA VAL A 110 -3.96 0.18 -13.12
C VAL A 110 -2.94 1.30 -13.20
N VAL A 111 -1.68 1.04 -12.82
CA VAL A 111 -0.59 2.05 -12.87
C VAL A 111 -0.40 2.55 -14.30
N ARG A 112 -0.41 1.65 -15.29
CA ARG A 112 -0.30 2.03 -16.70
C ARG A 112 -1.44 2.93 -17.15
N ALA A 113 -2.67 2.60 -16.79
CA ALA A 113 -3.85 3.40 -17.14
C ALA A 113 -3.81 4.80 -16.49
N LEU A 114 -3.38 4.88 -15.22
CA LEU A 114 -3.21 6.15 -14.52
C LEU A 114 -2.12 7.01 -15.15
N ARG A 115 -0.95 6.44 -15.47
CA ARG A 115 0.15 7.15 -16.17
C ARG A 115 -0.24 7.64 -17.56
N ALA A 116 -1.15 6.92 -18.24
CA ALA A 116 -1.67 7.32 -19.54
C ALA A 116 -2.78 8.39 -19.46
N THR A 117 -3.23 8.76 -18.26
CA THR A 117 -4.27 9.78 -18.07
C THR A 117 -3.68 11.18 -18.22
N PRO A 118 -4.15 11.99 -19.18
CA PRO A 118 -3.69 13.37 -19.34
C PRO A 118 -4.05 14.23 -18.12
N ASP A 119 -3.15 15.17 -17.79
CA ASP A 119 -3.35 16.19 -16.75
C ASP A 119 -3.71 15.61 -15.37
N LEU A 120 -3.21 14.41 -15.06
CA LEU A 120 -3.36 13.81 -13.74
C LEU A 120 -2.46 14.56 -12.74
N ASP A 121 -3.07 15.25 -11.78
CA ASP A 121 -2.36 16.02 -10.76
C ASP A 121 -1.68 15.10 -9.75
N GLY A 122 -0.34 15.09 -9.76
CA GLY A 122 0.47 14.27 -8.87
C GLY A 122 0.25 14.56 -7.39
N ASP A 123 -0.03 15.81 -7.01
CA ASP A 123 -0.36 16.16 -5.61
C ASP A 123 -1.66 15.48 -5.19
N ARG A 124 -2.67 15.43 -6.08
CA ARG A 124 -3.96 14.81 -5.78
C ARG A 124 -3.85 13.29 -5.71
N VAL A 125 -3.01 12.70 -6.55
CA VAL A 125 -2.67 11.28 -6.48
C VAL A 125 -1.99 10.97 -5.15
N HIS A 126 -1.02 11.79 -4.73
CA HIS A 126 -0.34 11.65 -3.44
C HIS A 126 -1.35 11.72 -2.27
N GLU A 127 -2.21 12.74 -2.27
CA GLU A 127 -3.22 12.95 -1.23
C GLU A 127 -4.19 11.77 -1.10
N LEU A 128 -4.70 11.27 -2.23
CA LEU A 128 -5.56 10.09 -2.23
C LEU A 128 -4.78 8.85 -1.76
N GLY A 129 -3.53 8.69 -2.20
CA GLY A 129 -2.64 7.63 -1.75
C GLY A 129 -2.43 7.63 -0.25
N THR A 130 -2.06 8.77 0.34
CA THR A 130 -1.91 8.95 1.78
C THR A 130 -3.22 8.69 2.50
N PHE A 131 -4.35 9.19 1.98
CA PHE A 131 -5.67 8.98 2.58
C PHE A 131 -6.00 7.50 2.67
N LEU A 132 -5.91 6.75 1.57
CA LEU A 132 -6.19 5.32 1.55
C LEU A 132 -5.20 4.55 2.44
N ALA A 133 -3.91 4.84 2.37
CA ALA A 133 -2.88 4.15 3.15
C ALA A 133 -2.99 4.36 4.67
N THR A 134 -3.50 5.52 5.10
CA THR A 134 -3.52 5.91 6.52
C THR A 134 -4.90 5.85 7.16
N ARG A 135 -5.98 5.82 6.37
CA ARG A 135 -7.36 5.90 6.88
C ARG A 135 -8.19 4.68 6.55
N ALA A 136 -7.89 3.95 5.48
CA ALA A 136 -8.73 2.84 5.06
C ALA A 136 -8.62 1.65 6.04
N PRO A 137 -9.74 0.99 6.36
CA PRO A 137 -9.73 -0.23 7.16
C PRO A 137 -9.42 -1.48 6.32
N ALA A 138 -9.68 -1.45 5.01
CA ALA A 138 -9.58 -2.62 4.14
C ALA A 138 -8.17 -2.76 3.52
N PRO A 139 -7.57 -3.97 3.55
CA PRO A 139 -6.22 -4.18 3.00
C PRO A 139 -6.07 -3.80 1.53
N GLU A 140 -7.07 -4.09 0.69
CA GLU A 140 -7.00 -3.78 -0.75
C GLU A 140 -7.01 -2.27 -1.05
N LEU A 141 -7.71 -1.48 -0.25
CA LEU A 141 -7.64 -0.01 -0.33
C LEU A 141 -6.27 0.50 0.09
N VAL A 142 -5.68 -0.09 1.15
CA VAL A 142 -4.33 0.26 1.61
C VAL A 142 -3.29 -0.09 0.53
N LYS A 143 -3.40 -1.27 -0.11
CA LYS A 143 -2.54 -1.67 -1.23
C LYS A 143 -2.66 -0.71 -2.42
N LEU A 144 -3.87 -0.24 -2.74
CA LEU A 144 -4.06 0.81 -3.73
C LEU A 144 -3.40 2.11 -3.29
N GLY A 145 -3.59 2.53 -2.05
CA GLY A 145 -2.94 3.70 -1.47
C GLY A 145 -1.41 3.66 -1.60
N LEU A 146 -0.80 2.53 -1.24
CA LEU A 146 0.64 2.28 -1.41
C LEU A 146 1.06 2.34 -2.89
N THR A 147 0.25 1.78 -3.79
CA THR A 147 0.49 1.85 -5.24
C THR A 147 0.52 3.29 -5.72
N LEU A 148 -0.46 4.11 -5.31
CA LEU A 148 -0.52 5.54 -5.67
C LEU A 148 0.66 6.32 -5.08
N LEU A 149 1.02 6.07 -3.82
CA LEU A 149 2.19 6.67 -3.18
C LEU A 149 3.50 6.28 -3.88
N GLY A 150 3.57 5.11 -4.53
CA GLY A 150 4.71 4.70 -5.33
C GLY A 150 4.78 5.34 -6.73
N MET A 151 3.72 6.02 -7.17
CA MET A 151 3.67 6.66 -8.49
C MET A 151 4.19 8.09 -8.48
N VAL A 152 4.20 8.74 -7.32
CA VAL A 152 4.48 10.17 -7.17
C VAL A 152 5.38 10.41 -5.97
N GLU A 153 6.25 11.41 -6.08
CA GLU A 153 7.00 11.91 -4.92
C GLU A 153 6.07 12.67 -3.98
N GLY A 154 6.37 12.64 -2.69
CA GLY A 154 5.60 13.41 -1.73
C GLY A 154 6.23 13.45 -0.34
N PRO A 155 5.87 14.45 0.47
CA PRO A 155 6.53 14.67 1.74
C PRO A 155 6.11 13.63 2.79
N ASP A 156 7.11 13.12 3.50
CA ASP A 156 6.95 12.49 4.83
C ASP A 156 6.13 11.19 4.87
N ASP A 157 6.22 10.35 3.83
CA ASP A 157 5.53 9.05 3.81
C ASP A 157 6.34 7.94 4.50
N ARG A 158 7.61 8.18 4.85
CA ARG A 158 8.55 7.16 5.31
C ARG A 158 7.98 6.35 6.48
N ASP A 159 7.46 7.01 7.51
CA ASP A 159 6.97 6.33 8.70
C ASP A 159 5.68 5.55 8.43
N VAL A 160 4.82 6.03 7.52
CA VAL A 160 3.64 5.30 7.06
C VAL A 160 4.06 4.04 6.30
N LEU A 161 4.98 4.17 5.35
CA LEU A 161 5.49 3.06 4.54
C LEU A 161 6.16 2.00 5.42
N LEU A 162 7.00 2.40 6.38
CA LEU A 162 7.66 1.46 7.30
C LEU A 162 6.67 0.75 8.23
N SER A 163 5.63 1.44 8.72
CA SER A 163 4.59 0.80 9.55
C SER A 163 3.76 -0.20 8.76
N LEU A 164 3.34 0.16 7.54
CA LEU A 164 2.54 -0.73 6.69
C LEU A 164 3.36 -1.94 6.21
N GLY A 165 4.60 -1.70 5.80
CA GLY A 165 5.48 -2.71 5.21
C GLY A 165 5.93 -3.79 6.18
N ALA A 166 5.77 -3.59 7.50
CA ALA A 166 6.02 -4.62 8.50
C ALA A 166 5.04 -5.81 8.38
N HIS A 167 3.88 -5.63 7.73
CA HIS A 167 2.93 -6.71 7.49
C HIS A 167 3.22 -7.47 6.18
N PRO A 168 3.27 -8.82 6.20
CA PRO A 168 3.61 -9.62 5.03
C PRO A 168 2.80 -9.32 3.77
N ASP A 169 1.48 -9.15 3.90
CA ASP A 169 0.57 -8.86 2.77
C ASP A 169 0.79 -7.48 2.12
N LEU A 170 1.51 -6.57 2.80
CA LEU A 170 1.74 -5.19 2.37
C LEU A 170 3.19 -4.93 2.00
N THR A 171 4.13 -5.75 2.48
CA THR A 171 5.57 -5.55 2.27
C THR A 171 5.92 -5.33 0.80
N ILE A 172 5.42 -6.17 -0.12
CA ILE A 172 5.74 -6.05 -1.55
C ILE A 172 5.29 -4.71 -2.14
N PHE A 173 4.12 -4.21 -1.74
CA PHE A 173 3.60 -2.93 -2.19
C PHE A 173 4.46 -1.78 -1.68
N VAL A 174 4.93 -1.85 -0.43
CA VAL A 174 5.85 -0.87 0.15
C VAL A 174 7.21 -0.91 -0.55
N VAL A 175 7.77 -2.09 -0.79
CA VAL A 175 9.05 -2.24 -1.51
C VAL A 175 8.95 -1.60 -2.89
N VAL A 176 7.88 -1.87 -3.64
CA VAL A 176 7.66 -1.27 -4.97
C VAL A 176 7.50 0.25 -4.85
N ALA A 177 6.73 0.73 -3.87
CA ALA A 177 6.55 2.16 -3.66
C ALA A 177 7.85 2.90 -3.35
N MET A 178 8.69 2.32 -2.47
CA MET A 178 10.02 2.85 -2.15
C MET A 178 10.96 2.80 -3.36
N THR A 179 10.95 1.71 -4.11
CA THR A 179 11.85 1.52 -5.27
C THR A 179 11.52 2.48 -6.42
N ASN A 180 10.25 2.82 -6.60
CA ASN A 180 9.81 3.71 -7.67
C ASN A 180 10.03 5.20 -7.37
N ARG A 181 10.46 5.53 -6.14
CA ARG A 181 10.57 6.90 -5.65
C ARG A 181 12.02 7.32 -5.50
N PRO A 182 12.48 8.37 -6.22
CA PRO A 182 13.86 8.85 -6.09
C PRO A 182 14.19 9.43 -4.71
N ASP A 183 13.19 9.89 -3.96
CA ASP A 183 13.34 10.47 -2.63
C ASP A 183 13.45 9.42 -1.51
N LEU A 184 13.19 8.15 -1.83
CA LEU A 184 13.36 7.00 -0.94
C LEU A 184 14.47 6.12 -1.50
N GLY A 185 15.27 5.50 -0.62
CA GLY A 185 16.45 4.79 -1.09
C GLY A 185 16.75 3.50 -0.33
N GLU A 186 17.99 3.07 -0.51
CA GLU A 186 18.54 1.86 0.12
C GLU A 186 18.38 1.88 1.64
N ARG A 187 18.48 3.06 2.27
CA ARG A 187 18.34 3.21 3.72
C ARG A 187 16.94 2.84 4.19
N GLU A 188 15.90 3.31 3.51
CA GLU A 188 14.52 3.01 3.85
C GLU A 188 14.19 1.54 3.61
N LEU A 189 14.71 0.95 2.52
CA LEU A 189 14.62 -0.48 2.27
C LEU A 189 15.34 -1.29 3.37
N PHE A 190 16.49 -0.83 3.84
CA PHE A 190 17.20 -1.46 4.95
C PHE A 190 16.41 -1.36 6.27
N ASP A 191 15.81 -0.22 6.55
CA ASP A 191 14.93 -0.04 7.71
C ASP A 191 13.71 -0.95 7.64
N LEU A 192 13.14 -1.16 6.45
CA LEU A 192 12.05 -2.09 6.21
C LEU A 192 12.49 -3.56 6.39
N ALA A 193 13.67 -3.94 5.88
CA ALA A 193 14.21 -5.29 6.02
C ALA A 193 14.34 -5.70 7.50
N ARG A 194 14.72 -4.75 8.35
CA ARG A 194 14.83 -4.96 9.80
C ARG A 194 13.49 -5.12 10.50
N ARG A 195 12.40 -4.57 9.95
CA ARG A 195 11.03 -4.66 10.49
C ARG A 195 10.23 -5.84 9.97
N THR A 196 10.69 -6.49 8.90
CA THR A 196 10.03 -7.64 8.28
C THR A 196 10.62 -8.96 8.80
N ARG A 197 9.88 -10.05 8.66
CA ARG A 197 10.29 -11.43 9.01
C ARG A 197 9.81 -12.40 7.93
N GLY A 198 10.32 -13.63 7.95
CA GLY A 198 9.91 -14.68 7.01
C GLY A 198 10.15 -14.35 5.54
N GLU A 199 9.27 -14.84 4.67
CA GLU A 199 9.33 -14.64 3.21
C GLU A 199 9.29 -13.15 2.81
N SER A 200 8.61 -12.31 3.58
CA SER A 200 8.56 -10.88 3.29
C SER A 200 9.90 -10.17 3.50
N ARG A 201 10.75 -10.65 4.42
CA ARG A 201 12.12 -10.14 4.58
C ARG A 201 12.96 -10.46 3.35
N LEU A 202 12.84 -11.67 2.81
CA LEU A 202 13.60 -12.10 1.64
C LEU A 202 13.36 -11.14 0.46
N GLN A 203 12.11 -10.76 0.22
CA GLN A 203 11.74 -9.82 -0.85
C GLN A 203 12.41 -8.44 -0.72
N VAL A 204 12.65 -7.97 0.51
CA VAL A 204 13.36 -6.70 0.76
C VAL A 204 14.86 -6.89 0.62
N VAL A 205 15.40 -7.98 1.16
CA VAL A 205 16.84 -8.35 1.11
C VAL A 205 17.33 -8.50 -0.32
N GLU A 206 16.53 -9.09 -1.20
CA GLU A 206 16.84 -9.20 -2.63
C GLU A 206 17.09 -7.83 -3.28
N ARG A 207 16.41 -6.77 -2.83
CA ARG A 207 16.63 -5.40 -3.32
C ARG A 207 17.87 -4.73 -2.75
N LEU A 208 18.42 -5.29 -1.67
CA LEU A 208 19.65 -4.83 -1.03
C LEU A 208 20.88 -5.66 -1.45
N ALA A 209 20.72 -6.69 -2.28
CA ALA A 209 21.78 -7.65 -2.59
C ALA A 209 23.05 -6.99 -3.17
N ASP A 210 22.87 -5.93 -3.95
CA ASP A 210 23.97 -5.18 -4.61
C ASP A 210 24.42 -3.94 -3.83
N THR A 211 24.03 -3.80 -2.55
CA THR A 211 24.42 -2.66 -1.72
C THR A 211 25.94 -2.50 -1.62
N ARG A 212 26.39 -1.25 -1.67
CA ARG A 212 27.79 -0.87 -1.42
C ARG A 212 28.02 -0.40 0.02
N ASP A 213 26.98 -0.26 0.82
CA ASP A 213 27.08 0.13 2.23
C ASP A 213 27.63 -1.05 3.05
N PRO A 214 28.81 -0.91 3.68
CA PRO A 214 29.41 -1.97 4.49
C PRO A 214 28.55 -2.42 5.67
N ALA A 215 27.76 -1.52 6.27
CA ALA A 215 26.87 -1.84 7.38
C ALA A 215 25.70 -2.69 6.92
N VAL A 216 25.08 -2.35 5.78
CA VAL A 216 24.01 -3.15 5.17
C VAL A 216 24.54 -4.52 4.79
N ARG A 217 25.69 -4.60 4.09
CA ARG A 217 26.33 -5.88 3.74
C ARG A 217 26.61 -6.77 4.95
N THR A 218 27.11 -6.17 6.04
CA THR A 218 27.39 -6.90 7.28
C THR A 218 26.10 -7.47 7.88
N TRP A 219 25.03 -6.68 7.89
CA TRP A 219 23.73 -7.13 8.38
C TRP A 219 23.12 -8.23 7.49
N LEU A 220 23.19 -8.11 6.16
CA LEU A 220 22.66 -9.12 5.25
C LEU A 220 23.28 -10.50 5.49
N VAL A 221 24.60 -10.56 5.73
CA VAL A 221 25.33 -11.81 6.00
C VAL A 221 25.02 -12.39 7.38
N ARG A 222 24.71 -11.56 8.38
CA ARG A 222 24.49 -12.00 9.76
C ARG A 222 23.03 -12.31 10.08
N GLU A 223 22.13 -11.52 9.54
CA GLU A 223 20.72 -11.48 9.94
C GLU A 223 19.75 -11.53 8.75
N GLY A 224 20.19 -11.11 7.56
CA GLY A 224 19.32 -11.01 6.38
C GLY A 224 18.68 -12.33 5.94
N TYR A 225 19.36 -13.47 6.20
CA TYR A 225 18.85 -14.81 5.90
C TYR A 225 17.97 -15.40 7.01
N LEU A 226 17.88 -14.76 8.19
CA LEU A 226 17.05 -15.26 9.29
C LEU A 226 15.58 -15.01 8.97
N THR A 227 14.87 -16.10 8.64
CA THR A 227 13.43 -16.09 8.33
C THR A 227 12.56 -16.34 9.57
N GLY A 228 13.14 -16.78 10.69
CA GLY A 228 12.43 -17.06 11.95
C GLY A 228 12.68 -16.02 13.06
N PRO A 229 11.96 -16.10 14.21
CA PRO A 229 12.24 -15.24 15.35
C PRO A 229 13.65 -15.53 15.87
N THR A 230 14.48 -14.48 15.93
CA THR A 230 15.76 -14.54 16.65
C THR A 230 15.44 -14.74 18.13
N LEU A 231 15.65 -15.97 18.63
CA LEU A 231 15.67 -16.23 20.06
C LEU A 231 16.89 -15.48 20.62
N HIS A 232 16.64 -14.37 21.31
CA HIS A 232 17.60 -13.72 22.21
C HIS A 232 17.34 -14.18 23.63
#